data_AF-A0A8H6HFC5-F1
#
_entry.id   AF-A0A8H6HFC5-F1
#
_cell.length_a   1.000
_cell.length_b   1.000
_cell.length_c   1.000
_cell.angle_alpha   90.00
_cell.angle_beta   90.00
_cell.angle_gamma   90.00
#
_symmetry.space_group_name_H-M   'P 1'
#
loop_
_entity.id
_entity.type
_entity.pdbx_description
1 polymer ?
#
loop_
_entity_poly.entity_id
_entity_poly.type
_entity_poly.pdbx_seq_one_letter_code
_entity_poly.pdbx_strand_id
1 'polypeptide(L)'
;MDSYSSEELSEKVTVWVTQDYISVAFYCFYGYYYLITLPEETRTIWPQKWRTGKALFVILRYMPIAAIAATMLTDMRVYLVITPEICRCLALSIEVAYRLHSYASEVTLLLCLYALLGARQRYLLLLIGLYLGSSIGILVPQIKYIRESTQAVPNDQFSQELGYACSWKPLSQGIIAEIKAVLYFSLAKACCLSGFVILVIYVRYRSQTGTLFTVLRRDGGIHLLSLIAARLIAKITDFLNPTSPLLETCLARFQDAVIPILACRLLLNIHCMEDPGVQSIVSSILFQPAGEIGDPGMTSEMATNPSERAIYTSVGG
;
A
#
# COMPACT_ATOMS: atom_id res chain seq x y z
N MET A 1 -26.42 31.34 10.27
CA MET A 1 -26.34 30.97 8.85
C MET A 1 -26.06 32.26 8.11
N ASP A 2 -24.79 32.49 7.78
CA ASP A 2 -24.42 33.62 6.95
C ASP A 2 -25.04 33.41 5.57
N SER A 3 -25.71 34.42 5.04
CA SER A 3 -26.34 34.36 3.72
C SER A 3 -25.25 34.35 2.65
N TYR A 4 -24.82 33.16 2.21
CA TYR A 4 -23.94 33.02 1.05
C TYR A 4 -24.61 33.60 -0.19
N SER A 5 -23.83 34.27 -1.04
CA SER A 5 -24.34 34.68 -2.35
C SER A 5 -24.57 33.44 -3.23
N SER A 6 -25.49 33.53 -4.20
CA SER A 6 -25.74 32.43 -5.14
C SER A 6 -24.50 32.05 -5.95
N GLU A 7 -23.62 33.02 -6.21
CA GLU A 7 -22.35 32.83 -6.92
C GLU A 7 -21.36 32.01 -6.10
N GLU A 8 -21.16 32.36 -4.82
CA GLU A 8 -20.26 31.64 -3.90
C GLU A 8 -20.70 30.19 -3.70
N LEU A 9 -22.02 29.97 -3.63
CA LEU A 9 -22.57 28.62 -3.50
C LEU A 9 -22.30 27.79 -4.76
N SER A 10 -22.49 28.37 -5.94
CA SER A 10 -22.23 27.71 -7.23
C SER A 10 -20.75 27.33 -7.39
N GLU A 11 -19.84 28.20 -6.95
CA GLU A 11 -18.39 27.92 -6.99
C GLU A 11 -18.03 26.73 -6.07
N LYS A 12 -18.50 26.75 -4.82
CA LYS A 12 -18.25 25.66 -3.86
C LYS A 12 -18.79 24.31 -4.36
N VAL A 13 -20.02 24.31 -4.89
CA VAL A 13 -20.63 23.09 -5.46
C VAL A 13 -19.80 22.56 -6.63
N THR A 14 -19.29 23.45 -7.50
CA THR A 14 -18.45 23.05 -8.63
C THR A 14 -17.15 22.40 -8.18
N VAL A 15 -16.50 22.96 -7.16
CA VAL A 15 -15.29 22.38 -6.57
C VAL A 15 -15.57 20.98 -6.00
N TRP A 16 -16.63 20.82 -5.20
CA TRP A 16 -16.98 19.52 -4.61
C TRP A 16 -17.29 18.45 -5.65
N VAL A 17 -18.12 18.80 -6.64
CA VAL A 17 -18.44 17.87 -7.75
C VAL A 17 -17.17 17.45 -8.49
N THR A 18 -16.22 18.37 -8.69
CA THR A 18 -14.94 18.06 -9.32
C THR A 18 -14.10 17.10 -8.46
N GLN A 19 -14.07 17.30 -7.14
CA GLN A 19 -13.38 16.39 -6.19
C GLN A 19 -13.99 14.98 -6.22
N ASP A 20 -15.31 14.88 -6.32
CA ASP A 20 -16.04 13.60 -6.43
C ASP A 20 -15.62 12.88 -7.72
N TYR A 21 -15.62 13.56 -8.87
CA TYR A 21 -15.18 12.98 -10.14
C TYR A 21 -13.73 12.50 -10.12
N ILE A 22 -12.82 13.29 -9.52
CA ILE A 22 -11.42 12.89 -9.34
C ILE A 22 -11.34 11.60 -8.51
N SER A 23 -12.05 11.56 -7.38
CA SER A 23 -12.05 10.41 -6.48
C SER A 23 -12.60 9.15 -7.16
N VAL A 24 -13.74 9.25 -7.85
CA VAL A 24 -14.34 8.14 -8.60
C VAL A 24 -13.40 7.65 -9.70
N ALA A 25 -12.69 8.55 -10.41
CA ALA A 25 -11.72 8.15 -11.42
C ALA A 25 -10.58 7.30 -10.84
N PHE A 26 -10.02 7.69 -9.69
CA PHE A 26 -8.99 6.90 -8.99
C PHE A 26 -9.54 5.57 -8.46
N TYR A 27 -10.78 5.53 -7.98
CA TYR A 27 -11.42 4.30 -7.51
C TYR A 27 -11.67 3.32 -8.67
N CYS A 28 -12.15 3.82 -9.81
CA CYS A 28 -12.30 3.03 -11.04
C CYS A 28 -10.94 2.52 -11.52
N PHE A 29 -9.89 3.35 -11.50
CA PHE A 29 -8.54 2.94 -11.84
C PHE A 29 -8.03 1.82 -10.93
N TYR A 30 -8.21 1.95 -9.62
CA TYR A 30 -7.80 0.92 -8.65
C TYR A 30 -8.60 -0.37 -8.82
N GLY A 31 -9.92 -0.28 -8.99
CA GLY A 31 -10.80 -1.42 -9.24
C GLY A 31 -10.46 -2.14 -10.54
N TYR A 32 -10.22 -1.39 -11.63
CA TYR A 32 -9.74 -1.96 -12.90
C TYR A 32 -8.43 -2.71 -12.71
N TYR A 33 -7.45 -2.08 -12.05
CA TYR A 33 -6.17 -2.72 -11.74
C TYR A 33 -6.34 -4.01 -10.94
N TYR A 34 -7.23 -4.01 -9.93
CA TYR A 34 -7.55 -5.20 -9.14
C TYR A 34 -8.07 -6.35 -10.03
N LEU A 35 -9.07 -6.08 -10.87
CA LEU A 35 -9.70 -7.09 -11.73
C LEU A 35 -8.70 -7.72 -12.69
N ILE A 36 -7.84 -6.94 -13.34
CA ILE A 36 -6.87 -7.47 -14.32
C ILE A 36 -5.76 -8.31 -13.68
N THR A 37 -5.48 -8.11 -12.38
CA THR A 37 -4.41 -8.83 -11.67
C THR A 37 -4.93 -10.00 -10.83
N LEU A 38 -6.25 -10.17 -10.71
CA LEU A 38 -6.87 -11.24 -9.95
C LEU A 38 -6.50 -12.66 -10.46
N PRO A 39 -6.42 -12.94 -11.77
CA PRO A 39 -6.03 -14.27 -12.25
C PRO A 39 -4.57 -14.62 -11.94
N GLU A 40 -3.66 -13.65 -11.98
CA GLU A 40 -2.25 -13.81 -11.59
C GLU A 40 -2.15 -14.07 -10.09
N GLU A 41 -2.89 -13.29 -9.29
CA GLU A 41 -2.94 -13.41 -7.83
C GLU A 41 -3.41 -14.79 -7.38
N THR A 42 -4.54 -15.26 -7.93
CA THR A 42 -5.15 -16.57 -7.62
C THR A 42 -4.23 -17.74 -7.93
N ARG A 43 -3.41 -17.65 -8.98
CA ARG A 43 -2.44 -18.69 -9.31
C ARG A 43 -1.20 -18.65 -8.42
N THR A 44 -0.69 -17.46 -8.11
CA THR A 44 0.61 -17.31 -7.44
C THR A 44 0.50 -17.28 -5.91
N ILE A 45 -0.44 -16.52 -5.36
CA ILE A 45 -0.46 -16.18 -3.91
C ILE A 45 -1.41 -17.08 -3.11
N TRP A 46 -2.57 -17.40 -3.68
CA TRP A 46 -3.59 -18.17 -2.98
C TRP A 46 -3.18 -19.59 -2.58
N PRO A 47 -2.46 -20.38 -3.40
CA PRO A 47 -2.02 -21.71 -2.98
C PRO A 47 -0.95 -21.69 -1.87
N GLN A 48 -0.34 -20.53 -1.59
CA GLN A 48 0.70 -20.42 -0.57
C GLN A 48 0.12 -20.47 0.85
N LYS A 49 0.89 -21.04 1.79
CA LYS A 49 0.56 -21.04 3.22
C LYS A 49 0.54 -19.61 3.77
N TRP A 50 -0.30 -19.36 4.78
CA TRP A 50 -0.36 -18.06 5.45
C TRP A 50 0.95 -17.75 6.18
N ARG A 51 1.66 -16.73 5.70
CA ARG A 51 2.88 -16.17 6.29
C ARG A 51 2.83 -14.65 6.22
N THR A 52 3.86 -14.00 6.79
CA THR A 52 4.00 -12.54 6.81
C THR A 52 3.91 -11.92 5.41
N GLY A 53 4.52 -12.53 4.38
CA GLY A 53 4.44 -12.02 3.00
C GLY A 53 3.00 -12.01 2.44
N LYS A 54 2.27 -13.11 2.63
CA LYS A 54 0.85 -13.21 2.23
C LYS A 54 -0.03 -12.24 3.02
N ALA A 55 0.18 -12.11 4.33
CA ALA A 55 -0.56 -11.17 5.16
C ALA A 55 -0.32 -9.71 4.71
N LEU A 56 0.93 -9.34 4.44
CA LEU A 56 1.30 -8.01 3.97
C LEU A 56 0.68 -7.70 2.60
N PHE A 57 0.72 -8.68 1.70
CA PHE A 57 0.05 -8.58 0.40
C PHE A 57 -1.46 -8.39 0.56
N VAL A 58 -2.12 -9.20 1.38
CA VAL A 58 -3.58 -9.11 1.61
C VAL A 58 -3.94 -7.74 2.21
N ILE A 59 -3.18 -7.22 3.17
CA ILE A 59 -3.40 -5.89 3.75
C ILE A 59 -3.27 -4.81 2.68
N LEU A 60 -2.17 -4.81 1.90
CA LEU A 60 -1.95 -3.81 0.84
C LEU A 60 -3.01 -3.84 -0.26
N ARG A 61 -3.56 -5.03 -0.53
CA ARG A 61 -4.46 -5.27 -1.65
C ARG A 61 -5.92 -5.01 -1.28
N TYR A 62 -6.38 -5.54 -0.15
CA TYR A 62 -7.80 -5.58 0.19
C TYR A 62 -8.22 -4.46 1.15
N MET A 63 -7.31 -3.93 1.98
CA MET A 63 -7.66 -2.78 2.85
C MET A 63 -8.01 -1.51 2.07
N PRO A 64 -7.31 -1.14 0.98
CA PRO A 64 -7.75 -0.01 0.17
C PRO A 64 -9.14 -0.22 -0.45
N ILE A 65 -9.50 -1.45 -0.87
CA ILE A 65 -10.84 -1.73 -1.41
C ILE A 65 -11.91 -1.51 -0.34
N ALA A 66 -11.69 -2.03 0.87
CA ALA A 66 -12.59 -1.83 1.99
C ALA A 66 -12.72 -0.34 2.37
N ALA A 67 -11.59 0.39 2.38
CA ALA A 67 -11.57 1.83 2.63
C ALA A 67 -12.35 2.59 1.55
N ILE A 68 -12.11 2.31 0.27
CA ILE A 68 -12.81 2.92 -0.87
C ILE A 68 -14.32 2.69 -0.75
N ALA A 69 -14.75 1.46 -0.48
CA ALA A 69 -16.17 1.15 -0.32
C ALA A 69 -16.81 1.94 0.83
N ALA A 70 -16.12 2.02 1.98
CA ALA A 70 -16.59 2.80 3.11
C ALA A 70 -16.60 4.32 2.81
N THR A 71 -15.58 4.84 2.13
CA THR A 71 -15.52 6.25 1.71
C THR A 71 -16.62 6.59 0.71
N MET A 72 -16.97 5.67 -0.20
CA MET A 72 -18.13 5.88 -1.09
C MET A 72 -19.45 5.94 -0.33
N LEU A 73 -19.56 5.30 0.84
CA LEU A 73 -20.77 5.39 1.66
C LEU A 73 -20.84 6.67 2.49
N THR A 74 -19.69 7.22 2.90
CA THR A 74 -19.64 8.41 3.77
C THR A 74 -19.55 9.72 3.01
N ASP A 75 -18.75 9.76 1.94
CA ASP A 75 -18.31 11.01 1.32
C ASP A 75 -19.02 11.28 -0.03
N MET A 76 -19.71 10.29 -0.60
CA MET A 76 -20.44 10.46 -1.87
C MET A 76 -21.93 10.68 -1.65
N ARG A 77 -22.58 11.27 -2.67
CA ARG A 77 -24.02 11.55 -2.70
C ARG A 77 -24.82 10.27 -2.96
N VAL A 78 -25.07 9.52 -1.89
CA VAL A 78 -25.83 8.24 -1.93
C VAL A 78 -27.27 8.39 -1.46
N TYR A 79 -27.68 9.56 -0.93
CA TYR A 79 -29.00 9.83 -0.37
C TYR A 79 -29.43 8.83 0.73
N LEU A 80 -28.46 8.18 1.38
CA LEU A 80 -28.70 7.28 2.50
C LEU A 80 -28.78 8.07 3.81
N VAL A 81 -29.81 7.79 4.60
CA VAL A 81 -29.92 8.33 5.97
C VAL A 81 -29.19 7.39 6.92
N ILE A 82 -27.99 7.78 7.33
CA ILE A 82 -27.14 7.00 8.25
C ILE A 82 -27.14 7.66 9.63
N THR A 83 -27.22 6.85 10.69
CA THR A 83 -27.13 7.35 12.07
C THR A 83 -25.70 7.83 12.36
N PRO A 84 -25.50 8.93 13.14
CA PRO A 84 -24.16 9.47 13.43
C PRO A 84 -23.17 8.45 14.00
N GLU A 85 -23.65 7.46 14.77
CA GLU A 85 -22.83 6.39 15.33
C GLU A 85 -22.21 5.51 14.24
N ILE A 86 -22.97 5.17 13.19
CA ILE A 86 -22.49 4.38 12.05
C ILE A 86 -21.51 5.21 11.23
N CYS A 87 -21.79 6.49 10.99
CA CYS A 87 -20.85 7.40 10.33
C CYS A 87 -19.50 7.43 11.06
N ARG A 88 -19.52 7.57 12.39
CA ARG A 88 -18.31 7.52 13.22
C ARG A 88 -17.56 6.19 13.10
N CYS A 89 -18.27 5.06 13.13
CA CYS A 89 -17.66 3.75 12.94
C CYS A 89 -17.03 3.58 11.55
N LEU A 90 -17.70 4.05 10.50
CA LEU A 90 -17.20 4.01 9.12
C LEU A 90 -15.95 4.89 8.98
N ALA A 91 -15.99 6.14 9.43
CA ALA A 91 -14.82 7.03 9.37
C ALA A 91 -13.63 6.49 10.16
N LEU A 92 -13.86 5.92 11.35
CA LEU A 92 -12.79 5.25 12.10
C LEU A 92 -12.21 4.06 11.30
N SER A 93 -13.07 3.26 10.66
CA SER A 93 -12.64 2.11 9.87
C SER A 93 -11.84 2.52 8.64
N ILE A 94 -12.27 3.59 7.97
CA ILE A 94 -11.59 4.22 6.83
C ILE A 94 -10.18 4.67 7.25
N GLU A 95 -10.08 5.46 8.33
CA GLU A 95 -8.78 5.93 8.84
C GLU A 95 -7.86 4.76 9.21
N VAL A 96 -8.36 3.78 9.95
CA VAL A 96 -7.58 2.60 10.33
C VAL A 96 -7.09 1.84 9.09
N ALA A 97 -7.94 1.64 8.08
CA ALA A 97 -7.58 0.97 6.84
C ALA A 97 -6.49 1.74 6.06
N TYR A 98 -6.62 3.07 5.95
CA TYR A 98 -5.60 3.94 5.35
C TYR A 98 -4.25 3.85 6.08
N ARG A 99 -4.27 3.88 7.42
CA ARG A 99 -3.04 3.75 8.21
C ARG A 99 -2.41 2.37 8.06
N LEU A 100 -3.20 1.30 8.12
CA LEU A 100 -2.71 -0.07 8.01
C LEU A 100 -2.02 -0.33 6.67
N HIS A 101 -2.62 0.07 5.54
CA HIS A 101 -1.96 -0.13 4.25
C HIS A 101 -0.76 0.81 4.07
N SER A 102 -0.80 2.02 4.63
CA SER A 102 0.32 2.95 4.59
C SER A 102 1.53 2.38 5.34
N TYR A 103 1.32 1.79 6.53
CA TYR A 103 2.36 1.08 7.26
C TYR A 103 2.82 -0.19 6.55
N ALA A 104 1.90 -0.97 5.98
CA ALA A 104 2.26 -2.16 5.21
C ALA A 104 3.16 -1.83 4.01
N SER A 105 2.93 -0.68 3.36
CA SER A 105 3.78 -0.24 2.24
C SER A 105 5.18 0.21 2.70
N GLU A 106 5.30 0.77 3.92
CA GLU A 106 6.62 1.08 4.52
C GLU A 106 7.37 -0.19 4.89
N VAL A 107 6.69 -1.13 5.55
CA VAL A 107 7.26 -2.44 5.90
C VAL A 107 7.73 -3.16 4.63
N THR A 108 6.95 -3.12 3.56
CA THR A 108 7.35 -3.65 2.25
C THR A 108 8.65 -3.02 1.78
N LEU A 109 8.73 -1.69 1.74
CA LEU A 109 9.94 -0.98 1.31
C LEU A 109 11.15 -1.31 2.19
N LEU A 110 10.97 -1.44 3.51
CA LEU A 110 12.02 -1.86 4.44
C LEU A 110 12.48 -3.30 4.20
N LEU A 111 11.57 -4.22 3.88
CA LEU A 111 11.91 -5.60 3.51
C LEU A 111 12.71 -5.64 2.19
N CYS A 112 12.33 -4.83 1.21
CA CYS A 112 13.08 -4.67 -0.04
C CYS A 112 14.50 -4.19 0.24
N LEU A 113 14.61 -3.19 1.11
CA LEU A 113 15.89 -2.60 1.50
C LEU A 113 16.76 -3.60 2.29
N TYR A 114 16.14 -4.38 3.16
CA TYR A 114 16.81 -5.46 3.89
C TYR A 114 17.36 -6.53 2.94
N ALA A 115 16.60 -6.91 1.91
CA ALA A 115 17.07 -7.82 0.87
C ALA A 115 18.28 -7.22 0.11
N LEU A 116 18.22 -5.94 -0.27
CA LEU A 116 19.33 -5.22 -0.92
C LEU A 116 20.59 -5.09 -0.04
N LEU A 117 20.44 -5.08 1.28
CA LEU A 117 21.55 -5.08 2.24
C LEU A 117 22.17 -6.47 2.46
N GLY A 118 21.73 -7.49 1.69
CA GLY A 118 22.27 -8.85 1.76
C GLY A 118 21.76 -9.64 2.96
N ALA A 119 20.53 -9.34 3.41
CA ALA A 119 19.79 -10.11 4.40
C ALA A 119 20.52 -10.39 5.75
N ARG A 120 21.49 -9.56 6.17
CA ARG A 120 22.16 -9.75 7.46
C ARG A 120 21.26 -9.31 8.63
N GLN A 121 21.04 -10.19 9.61
CA GLN A 121 20.12 -9.98 10.75
C GLN A 121 20.35 -8.65 11.51
N ARG A 122 21.60 -8.18 11.60
CA ARG A 122 21.92 -6.88 12.24
C ARG A 122 21.23 -5.70 11.56
N TYR A 123 21.16 -5.70 10.22
CA TYR A 123 20.47 -4.64 9.48
C TYR A 123 18.96 -4.73 9.64
N LEU A 124 18.39 -5.94 9.73
CA LEU A 124 16.97 -6.12 10.01
C LEU A 124 16.57 -5.50 11.35
N LEU A 125 17.34 -5.79 12.42
CA LEU A 125 17.10 -5.24 13.75
C LEU A 125 17.22 -3.71 13.75
N LEU A 126 18.22 -3.15 13.06
CA LEU A 126 18.40 -1.71 12.93
C LEU A 126 17.19 -1.06 12.20
N LEU A 127 16.78 -1.63 11.07
CA LEU A 127 15.66 -1.12 10.28
C LEU A 127 14.33 -1.18 11.05
N ILE A 128 14.06 -2.30 11.74
CA ILE A 128 12.87 -2.45 12.58
C ILE A 128 12.92 -1.46 13.74
N GLY A 129 14.06 -1.32 14.42
CA GLY A 129 14.22 -0.36 15.52
C GLY A 129 13.96 1.08 15.08
N LEU A 130 14.54 1.50 13.95
CA LEU A 130 14.34 2.83 13.37
C LEU A 130 12.87 3.05 12.96
N TYR A 131 12.26 2.03 12.36
CA TYR A 131 10.87 2.07 11.93
C TYR A 131 9.90 2.17 13.11
N LEU A 132 10.04 1.30 14.11
CA LEU A 132 9.17 1.29 15.29
C LEU A 132 9.36 2.55 16.12
N GLY A 133 10.61 2.97 16.36
CA GLY A 133 10.91 4.20 17.10
C GLY A 133 10.27 5.43 16.46
N SER A 134 10.40 5.59 15.14
CA SER A 134 9.77 6.70 14.42
C SER A 134 8.24 6.59 14.35
N SER A 135 7.70 5.37 14.26
CA SER A 135 6.25 5.16 14.14
C SER A 135 5.51 5.38 15.45
N ILE A 136 6.09 4.99 16.59
CA ILE A 136 5.49 5.22 17.92
C ILE A 136 5.30 6.72 18.19
N GLY A 137 6.29 7.55 17.84
CA GLY A 137 6.19 9.01 18.00
C GLY A 137 5.08 9.66 17.17
N ILE A 138 4.73 9.05 16.04
CA ILE A 138 3.67 9.51 15.13
C ILE A 138 2.29 8.98 15.55
N LEU A 139 2.22 7.77 16.12
CA LEU A 139 0.96 7.10 16.45
C LEU A 139 0.14 7.84 17.51
N VAL A 140 0.77 8.35 18.57
CA VAL A 140 0.06 9.03 19.68
C VAL A 140 -0.74 10.25 19.21
N PRO A 141 -0.14 11.24 18.52
CA PRO A 141 -0.91 12.39 18.02
C PRO A 141 -1.89 11.99 16.90
N GLN A 142 -1.61 10.93 16.14
CA GLN A 142 -2.57 10.40 15.16
C GLN A 142 -3.83 9.83 15.81
N ILE A 143 -3.72 9.12 16.93
CA ILE A 143 -4.90 8.59 17.64
C ILE A 143 -5.78 9.73 18.15
N LYS A 144 -5.17 10.81 18.66
CA LYS A 144 -5.91 12.02 19.06
C LYS A 144 -6.63 12.65 17.87
N TYR A 145 -5.90 12.86 16.77
CA TYR A 145 -6.44 13.38 15.51
C TYR A 145 -7.66 12.58 15.05
N ILE A 146 -7.53 11.25 14.95
CA ILE A 146 -8.62 10.36 14.51
C ILE A 146 -9.82 10.46 15.46
N ARG A 147 -9.60 10.50 16.78
CA ARG A 147 -10.70 10.59 17.75
C ARG A 147 -11.50 11.89 17.62
N GLU A 148 -10.85 12.98 17.25
CA GLU A 148 -11.48 14.28 17.12
C GLU A 148 -12.05 14.54 15.73
N SER A 149 -11.38 14.06 14.67
CA SER A 149 -11.88 14.18 13.29
C SER A 149 -13.09 13.28 13.02
N THR A 150 -13.21 12.14 13.72
CA THR A 150 -14.34 11.19 13.57
C THR A 150 -15.58 11.56 14.38
N GLN A 151 -15.65 12.77 14.95
CA GLN A 151 -16.85 13.25 15.64
C GLN A 151 -17.94 13.61 14.62
N ALA A 152 -18.78 12.62 14.31
CA ALA A 152 -19.98 12.81 13.50
C ALA A 152 -20.98 13.70 14.25
N VAL A 153 -21.56 14.65 13.52
CA VAL A 153 -22.69 15.47 13.99
C VAL A 153 -23.94 15.10 13.21
N PRO A 154 -25.15 15.28 13.76
CA PRO A 154 -26.38 15.12 12.98
C PRO A 154 -26.31 15.97 11.71
N ASN A 155 -26.71 15.39 10.57
CA ASN A 155 -26.67 16.09 9.30
C ASN A 155 -27.54 17.34 9.37
N ASP A 156 -26.97 18.46 8.94
CA ASP A 156 -27.72 19.68 8.69
C ASP A 156 -28.64 19.47 7.48
N GLN A 157 -29.76 20.21 7.46
CA GLN A 157 -30.77 20.10 6.39
C GLN A 157 -30.14 20.31 5.00
N PHE A 158 -29.15 21.19 4.90
CA PHE A 158 -28.47 21.48 3.64
C PHE A 158 -27.61 20.29 3.15
N SER A 159 -26.81 19.66 4.02
CA SER A 159 -26.08 18.44 3.67
C SER A 159 -27.00 17.28 3.28
N GLN A 160 -28.17 17.19 3.94
CA GLN A 160 -29.19 16.19 3.61
C GLN A 160 -29.81 16.44 2.23
N GLU A 161 -30.12 17.70 1.88
CA GLU A 161 -30.62 18.09 0.56
C GLU A 161 -29.59 17.82 -0.55
N LEU A 162 -28.29 17.93 -0.24
CA LEU A 162 -27.21 17.57 -1.16
C LEU A 162 -26.96 16.06 -1.27
N GLY A 163 -27.60 15.24 -0.42
CA GLY A 163 -27.52 13.78 -0.46
C GLY A 163 -26.29 13.18 0.23
N TYR A 164 -25.57 13.95 1.06
CA TYR A 164 -24.45 13.44 1.86
C TYR A 164 -24.97 12.65 3.07
N ALA A 165 -24.34 11.50 3.33
CA ALA A 165 -24.79 10.60 4.39
C ALA A 165 -24.26 11.00 5.78
N CYS A 166 -23.11 11.67 5.87
CA CYS A 166 -22.43 11.99 7.12
C CYS A 166 -21.92 13.44 7.15
N SER A 167 -22.14 14.14 8.26
CA SER A 167 -21.56 15.47 8.56
C SER A 167 -20.54 15.40 9.70
N TRP A 168 -19.44 16.17 9.59
CA TRP A 168 -18.31 16.13 10.51
C TRP A 168 -18.15 17.45 11.28
N LYS A 169 -17.72 17.37 12.55
CA LYS A 169 -17.41 18.56 13.34
C LYS A 169 -16.11 19.22 12.84
N PRO A 170 -16.05 20.56 12.71
CA PRO A 170 -14.80 21.23 12.36
C PRO A 170 -13.72 20.99 13.44
N LEU A 171 -12.47 20.84 13.00
CA LEU A 171 -11.35 20.64 13.90
C LEU A 171 -11.12 21.86 14.79
N SER A 172 -10.83 21.62 16.08
CA SER A 172 -10.48 22.68 17.01
C SER A 172 -9.06 23.21 16.74
N GLN A 173 -8.83 24.49 17.03
CA GLN A 173 -7.54 25.16 16.76
C GLN A 173 -6.34 24.48 17.45
N GLY A 174 -6.53 23.89 18.64
CA GLY A 174 -5.46 23.18 19.35
C GLY A 174 -4.93 21.96 18.58
N ILE A 175 -5.81 21.28 17.85
CA ILE A 175 -5.49 20.07 17.07
C ILE A 175 -4.69 20.44 15.83
N ILE A 176 -4.94 21.61 15.25
CA ILE A 176 -4.23 22.09 14.05
C ILE A 176 -2.71 22.17 14.32
N ALA A 177 -2.31 22.59 15.51
CA ALA A 177 -0.89 22.61 15.90
C ALA A 177 -0.30 21.20 16.02
N GLU A 178 -1.02 20.26 16.64
CA GLU A 178 -0.60 18.86 16.74
C GLU A 178 -0.49 18.20 15.35
N ILE A 179 -1.41 18.49 14.43
CA ILE A 179 -1.36 17.99 13.03
C ILE A 179 -0.10 18.49 12.34
N LYS A 180 0.24 19.77 12.46
CA LYS A 180 1.46 20.31 11.84
C LYS A 180 2.72 19.59 12.34
N ALA A 181 2.78 19.27 13.64
CA ALA A 181 3.87 18.48 14.19
C ALA A 181 3.91 17.07 13.60
N VAL A 182 2.76 16.39 13.48
CA VAL A 182 2.66 15.06 12.84
C VAL A 182 3.12 15.10 11.39
N LEU A 183 2.68 16.09 10.62
CA LEU A 183 3.09 16.28 9.23
C LEU A 183 4.60 16.48 9.12
N TYR A 184 5.19 17.30 10.01
CA TYR A 184 6.63 17.51 10.07
C TYR A 184 7.40 16.21 10.36
N PHE A 185 7.00 15.46 11.40
CA PHE A 185 7.65 14.17 11.73
C PHE A 185 7.48 13.14 10.62
N SER A 186 6.30 13.09 9.98
CA SER A 186 6.04 12.18 8.86
C SER A 186 6.89 12.54 7.63
N LEU A 187 7.07 13.83 7.34
CA LEU A 187 7.95 14.30 6.27
C LEU A 187 9.40 14.00 6.59
N ALA A 188 9.87 14.29 7.81
CA ALA A 188 11.23 13.99 8.24
C ALA A 188 11.52 12.49 8.11
N LYS A 189 10.61 11.63 8.58
CA LYS A 189 10.70 10.17 8.42
C LYS A 189 10.79 9.77 6.95
N ALA A 190 9.93 10.33 6.08
CA ALA A 190 9.95 10.03 4.65
C ALA A 190 11.27 10.45 3.98
N CYS A 191 11.79 11.64 4.31
CA CYS A 191 13.08 12.13 3.82
C CYS A 191 14.25 11.25 4.28
N CYS A 192 14.28 10.88 5.57
CA CYS A 192 15.31 9.99 6.12
C CYS A 192 15.28 8.61 5.44
N LEU A 193 14.10 8.01 5.31
CA LEU A 193 13.94 6.70 4.69
C LEU A 193 14.36 6.74 3.21
N SER A 194 13.92 7.76 2.48
CA SER A 194 14.26 7.94 1.06
C SER A 194 15.75 8.17 0.86
N GLY A 195 16.35 9.05 1.68
CA GLY A 195 17.79 9.29 1.67
C GLY A 195 18.59 8.03 1.99
N PHE A 196 18.12 7.22 2.95
CA PHE A 196 18.75 5.95 3.30
C PHE A 196 18.63 4.92 2.16
N VAL A 197 17.48 4.81 1.49
CA VAL A 197 17.36 3.93 0.32
C VAL A 197 18.27 4.39 -0.83
N ILE A 198 18.29 5.68 -1.14
CA ILE A 198 19.16 6.24 -2.19
C ILE A 198 20.64 5.96 -1.85
N LEU A 199 21.04 6.14 -0.59
CA LEU A 199 22.39 5.82 -0.12
C LEU A 199 22.73 4.34 -0.32
N VAL A 200 21.83 3.42 0.04
CA VAL A 200 22.04 1.98 -0.13
C VAL A 200 22.16 1.63 -1.62
N ILE A 201 21.28 2.17 -2.46
CA ILE A 201 21.34 1.99 -3.91
C ILE A 201 22.67 2.51 -4.44
N TYR A 202 23.12 3.70 -4.03
CA TYR A 202 24.37 4.30 -4.46
C TYR A 202 25.61 3.49 -4.04
N VAL A 203 25.70 3.09 -2.76
CA VAL A 203 26.81 2.28 -2.24
C VAL A 203 26.88 0.93 -2.95
N ARG A 204 25.72 0.29 -3.18
CA ARG A 204 25.65 -0.98 -3.92
C ARG A 204 25.99 -0.81 -5.40
N TYR A 205 25.51 0.27 -6.02
CA TYR A 205 25.79 0.61 -7.41
C TYR A 205 27.29 0.73 -7.66
N ARG A 206 28.04 1.31 -6.72
CA ARG A 206 29.50 1.45 -6.84
C ARG A 206 30.24 0.12 -6.64
N SER A 207 29.70 -0.80 -5.84
CA SER A 207 30.42 -1.97 -5.35
C SER A 207 30.26 -3.23 -6.20
N GLN A 208 29.30 -3.31 -7.13
CA GLN A 208 29.03 -4.57 -7.86
C GLN A 208 28.87 -4.36 -9.38
N THR A 209 29.71 -5.06 -10.15
CA THR A 209 29.63 -5.20 -11.62
C THR A 209 28.91 -6.48 -12.06
N GLY A 210 28.28 -7.21 -11.13
CA GLY A 210 27.64 -8.50 -11.40
C GLY A 210 26.33 -8.39 -12.21
N THR A 211 26.09 -9.39 -13.07
CA THR A 211 24.89 -9.53 -13.92
C THR A 211 23.57 -9.57 -13.14
N LEU A 212 23.58 -10.07 -11.90
CA LEU A 212 22.41 -10.11 -11.03
C LEU A 212 21.89 -8.71 -10.68
N PHE A 213 22.80 -7.76 -10.44
CA PHE A 213 22.43 -6.38 -10.14
C PHE A 213 21.73 -5.73 -11.35
N THR A 214 22.10 -6.11 -12.57
CA THR A 214 21.47 -5.61 -13.80
C THR A 214 20.01 -6.02 -13.90
N VAL A 215 19.67 -7.26 -13.51
CA VAL A 215 18.29 -7.76 -13.55
C VAL A 215 17.45 -7.13 -12.43
N LEU A 216 17.98 -7.07 -11.21
CA LEU A 216 17.33 -6.41 -10.07
C LEU A 216 17.06 -4.91 -10.35
N ARG A 217 17.98 -4.26 -11.04
CA ARG A 217 17.85 -2.85 -11.45
C ARG A 217 16.73 -2.65 -12.47
N ARG A 218 16.55 -3.59 -13.41
CA ARG A 218 15.65 -3.40 -14.54
C ARG A 218 14.19 -3.37 -14.10
N ASP A 219 13.79 -4.31 -13.24
CA ASP A 219 12.36 -4.49 -12.95
C ASP A 219 12.00 -4.15 -11.49
N GLY A 220 12.84 -4.50 -10.51
CA GLY A 220 12.60 -4.17 -9.09
C GLY A 220 12.95 -2.73 -8.71
N GLY A 221 14.06 -2.22 -9.25
CA GLY A 221 14.58 -0.88 -8.95
C GLY A 221 13.64 0.25 -9.35
N ILE A 222 12.96 0.14 -10.50
CA ILE A 222 12.01 1.16 -10.98
C ILE A 222 10.84 1.28 -10.02
N HIS A 223 10.21 0.16 -9.64
CA HIS A 223 9.08 0.17 -8.70
C HIS A 223 9.48 0.74 -7.33
N LEU A 224 10.68 0.40 -6.85
CA LEU A 224 11.21 0.94 -5.59
C LEU A 224 11.41 2.47 -5.67
N LEU A 225 12.04 2.97 -6.73
CA LEU A 225 12.26 4.41 -6.92
C LEU A 225 10.94 5.17 -7.11
N SER A 226 10.01 4.62 -7.90
CA SER A 226 8.68 5.20 -8.09
C SER A 226 7.90 5.26 -6.77
N LEU A 227 7.96 4.20 -5.95
CA LEU A 227 7.31 4.16 -4.64
C LEU A 227 7.89 5.23 -3.69
N ILE A 228 9.21 5.39 -3.67
CA ILE A 228 9.89 6.41 -2.86
C ILE A 228 9.51 7.82 -3.32
N ALA A 229 9.56 8.07 -4.63
CA ALA A 229 9.20 9.36 -5.20
C ALA A 229 7.74 9.71 -4.90
N ALA A 230 6.81 8.77 -5.12
CA ALA A 230 5.39 8.96 -4.82
C ALA A 230 5.14 9.32 -3.34
N ARG A 231 5.81 8.61 -2.41
CA ARG A 231 5.71 8.90 -0.97
C ARG A 231 6.27 10.27 -0.61
N LEU A 232 7.44 10.62 -1.13
CA LEU A 232 8.06 11.92 -0.86
C LEU A 232 7.19 13.06 -1.37
N ILE A 233 6.72 12.96 -2.62
CA ILE A 233 5.86 13.98 -3.22
C ILE A 233 4.60 14.15 -2.37
N ALA A 234 3.92 13.06 -2.01
CA ALA A 234 2.73 13.12 -1.17
C ALA A 234 3.00 13.81 0.17
N LYS A 235 4.09 13.45 0.87
CA LYS A 235 4.41 14.07 2.18
C LYS A 235 4.90 15.50 2.10
N ILE A 236 5.58 15.88 1.02
CA ILE A 236 5.95 17.27 0.76
C ILE A 236 4.69 18.08 0.53
N THR A 237 3.75 17.58 -0.28
CA THR A 237 2.51 18.31 -0.54
C THR A 237 1.63 18.41 0.70
N ASP A 238 1.45 17.33 1.47
CA ASP A 238 0.73 17.36 2.76
C ASP A 238 1.32 18.45 3.69
N PHE A 239 2.66 18.57 3.72
CA PHE A 239 3.33 19.58 4.54
C PHE A 239 3.13 21.01 4.03
N LEU A 240 3.19 21.22 2.72
CA LEU A 240 3.03 22.54 2.11
C LEU A 240 1.60 23.08 2.22
N ASN A 241 0.60 22.24 2.53
CA ASN A 241 -0.82 22.59 2.60
C ASN A 241 -1.25 23.35 1.33
N PRO A 242 -1.37 22.67 0.18
CA PRO A 242 -1.68 23.33 -1.09
C PRO A 242 -2.95 24.18 -0.94
N THR A 243 -2.92 25.39 -1.49
CA THR A 243 -4.05 26.31 -1.43
C THR A 243 -5.23 25.84 -2.28
N SER A 244 -5.01 24.91 -3.22
CA SER A 244 -6.07 24.41 -4.10
C SER A 244 -6.63 23.06 -3.59
N PRO A 245 -7.93 22.99 -3.26
CA PRO A 245 -8.56 21.77 -2.74
C PRO A 245 -8.57 20.63 -3.79
N LEU A 246 -8.57 20.98 -5.07
CA LEU A 246 -8.50 20.02 -6.17
C LEU A 246 -7.16 19.28 -6.22
N LEU A 247 -6.04 20.00 -6.04
CA LEU A 247 -4.72 19.39 -6.03
C LEU A 247 -4.53 18.50 -4.80
N GLU A 248 -5.00 18.96 -3.64
CA GLU A 248 -5.01 18.16 -2.40
C GLU A 248 -5.76 16.84 -2.61
N THR A 249 -6.97 16.91 -3.17
CA THR A 249 -7.79 15.72 -3.45
C THR A 249 -7.11 14.79 -4.44
N CYS A 250 -6.58 15.34 -5.54
CA CYS A 250 -5.90 14.55 -6.57
C CYS A 250 -4.69 13.80 -5.98
N LEU A 251 -3.87 14.47 -5.17
CA LEU A 251 -2.69 13.86 -4.55
C LEU A 251 -3.04 12.86 -3.46
N ALA A 252 -4.05 13.14 -2.64
CA ALA A 252 -4.54 12.19 -1.65
C ALA A 252 -5.04 10.90 -2.33
N ARG A 253 -5.87 11.03 -3.37
CA ARG A 253 -6.41 9.86 -4.10
C ARG A 253 -5.33 9.13 -4.91
N PHE A 254 -4.34 9.86 -5.45
CA PHE A 254 -3.15 9.27 -6.04
C PHE A 254 -2.35 8.46 -5.02
N GLN A 255 -2.13 8.99 -3.82
CA GLN A 255 -1.42 8.29 -2.74
C GLN A 255 -2.14 6.99 -2.39
N ASP A 256 -3.47 7.05 -2.21
CA ASP A 256 -4.28 5.93 -1.76
C ASP A 256 -4.41 4.82 -2.82
N ALA A 257 -4.41 5.18 -4.11
CA ALA A 257 -4.52 4.22 -5.20
C ALA A 257 -3.16 3.68 -5.65
N VAL A 258 -2.18 4.56 -5.90
CA VAL A 258 -0.95 4.21 -6.62
C VAL A 258 0.10 3.58 -5.69
N ILE A 259 0.22 4.04 -4.44
CA ILE A 259 1.22 3.48 -3.51
C ILE A 259 0.98 2.00 -3.22
N PRO A 260 -0.26 1.54 -2.91
CA PRO A 260 -0.50 0.13 -2.69
C PRO A 260 -0.28 -0.71 -3.95
N ILE A 261 -0.59 -0.18 -5.14
CA ILE A 261 -0.33 -0.84 -6.43
C ILE A 261 1.18 -1.07 -6.62
N LEU A 262 1.98 -0.03 -6.44
CA LEU A 262 3.44 -0.11 -6.55
C LEU A 262 4.04 -1.06 -5.50
N ALA A 263 3.57 -0.99 -4.26
CA ALA A 263 4.00 -1.88 -3.19
C ALA A 263 3.65 -3.35 -3.47
N CYS A 264 2.44 -3.63 -3.98
CA CYS A 264 2.04 -4.98 -4.37
C CYS A 264 2.91 -5.53 -5.51
N ARG A 265 3.16 -4.73 -6.56
CA ARG A 265 4.06 -5.13 -7.67
C ARG A 265 5.48 -5.37 -7.19
N LEU A 266 5.97 -4.54 -6.26
CA LEU A 266 7.28 -4.73 -5.67
C LEU A 266 7.37 -6.04 -4.87
N LEU A 267 6.35 -6.38 -4.08
CA LEU A 267 6.28 -7.67 -3.37
C LEU A 267 6.26 -8.87 -4.32
N LEU A 268 5.46 -8.80 -5.39
CA LEU A 268 5.39 -9.84 -6.42
C LEU A 268 6.73 -10.01 -7.13
N ASN A 269 7.38 -8.90 -7.50
CA ASN A 269 8.69 -8.95 -8.16
C ASN A 269 9.76 -9.58 -7.25
N ILE A 270 9.75 -9.26 -5.95
CA ILE A 270 10.68 -9.89 -4.99
C ILE A 270 10.42 -11.39 -4.88
N HIS A 271 9.16 -11.81 -4.95
CA HIS A 271 8.82 -13.22 -4.92
C HIS A 271 9.35 -13.98 -6.14
N CYS A 272 9.37 -13.36 -7.33
CA CYS A 272 9.91 -14.00 -8.53
C CYS A 272 11.44 -14.08 -8.57
N MET A 273 12.16 -13.30 -7.75
CA MET A 273 13.63 -13.23 -7.77
C MET A 273 14.29 -14.32 -6.90
N GLU A 274 13.78 -15.55 -6.98
CA GLU A 274 14.30 -16.72 -6.27
C GLU A 274 15.68 -17.17 -6.80
N ASP A 275 16.70 -16.37 -6.48
CA ASP A 275 18.08 -16.77 -6.64
C ASP A 275 18.47 -17.73 -5.49
N PRO A 276 19.04 -18.91 -5.77
CA PRO A 276 19.26 -19.97 -4.79
C PRO A 276 20.17 -19.57 -3.61
N GLY A 277 21.03 -18.56 -3.78
CA GLY A 277 21.90 -18.05 -2.70
C GLY A 277 21.22 -17.08 -1.72
N VAL A 278 20.18 -16.36 -2.14
CA VAL A 278 19.42 -15.41 -1.31
C VAL A 278 18.21 -16.08 -0.66
N GLN A 279 17.82 -17.24 -1.22
CA GLN A 279 16.65 -18.01 -0.84
C GLN A 279 16.63 -18.38 0.65
N SER A 280 17.73 -18.83 1.26
CA SER A 280 17.65 -19.45 2.60
C SER A 280 17.15 -18.51 3.71
N ILE A 281 17.53 -17.23 3.68
CA ILE A 281 17.19 -16.29 4.74
C ILE A 281 15.89 -15.57 4.44
N VAL A 282 15.74 -15.02 3.23
CA VAL A 282 14.57 -14.20 2.88
C VAL A 282 13.32 -15.05 2.70
N SER A 283 13.42 -16.23 2.07
CA SER A 283 12.28 -17.15 1.96
C SER A 283 11.84 -17.63 3.35
N SER A 284 12.78 -18.00 4.23
CA SER A 284 12.42 -18.48 5.57
C SER A 284 11.51 -17.50 6.34
N ILE A 285 11.71 -16.19 6.14
CA ILE A 285 10.94 -15.12 6.77
C ILE A 285 9.64 -14.80 5.99
N LEU A 286 9.70 -14.73 4.66
CA LEU A 286 8.58 -14.26 3.83
C LEU A 286 7.69 -15.38 3.26
N PHE A 287 8.30 -16.44 2.71
CA PHE A 287 7.63 -17.50 1.96
C PHE A 287 8.29 -18.86 2.23
N GLN A 288 7.52 -19.86 2.67
CA GLN A 288 8.08 -21.21 2.70
C GLN A 288 8.43 -21.59 1.25
N PRO A 289 9.60 -22.20 0.99
CA PRO A 289 9.77 -22.94 -0.25
C PRO A 289 8.54 -23.83 -0.41
N ALA A 290 7.98 -23.92 -1.61
CA ALA A 290 7.06 -25.00 -1.93
C ALA A 290 7.86 -26.27 -1.70
N GLY A 291 7.83 -26.76 -0.44
CA GLY A 291 8.48 -27.99 -0.08
C GLY A 291 7.97 -28.97 -1.09
N GLU A 292 8.90 -29.67 -1.74
CA GLU A 292 8.61 -30.88 -2.50
C GLU A 292 7.43 -31.50 -1.80
N ILE A 293 6.26 -31.43 -2.44
CA ILE A 293 5.10 -32.17 -2.01
C ILE A 293 5.61 -33.57 -2.25
N GLY A 294 6.28 -34.10 -1.24
CA GLY A 294 6.91 -35.40 -1.24
C GLY A 294 5.74 -36.29 -1.54
N ASP A 295 5.73 -36.77 -2.77
CA ASP A 295 4.74 -37.68 -3.30
C ASP A 295 4.61 -38.78 -2.26
N PRO A 296 3.53 -38.78 -1.45
CA PRO A 296 3.44 -39.69 -0.33
C PRO A 296 3.03 -41.04 -0.91
N GLY A 297 4.01 -41.76 -1.44
CA GLY A 297 3.83 -43.11 -1.93
C GLY A 297 3.83 -43.25 -3.45
N MET A 298 4.97 -43.03 -4.09
CA MET A 298 5.42 -43.99 -5.09
C MET A 298 6.56 -44.80 -4.46
N THR A 299 6.15 -45.78 -3.66
CA THR A 299 7.03 -46.87 -3.22
C THR A 299 7.72 -47.44 -4.44
N SER A 300 9.04 -47.27 -4.46
CA SER A 300 9.96 -48.06 -5.24
C SER A 300 9.82 -49.53 -4.83
N GLU A 301 8.90 -50.22 -5.48
CA GLU A 301 8.87 -51.67 -5.56
C GLU A 301 8.56 -52.07 -7.01
N MET A 302 9.51 -51.80 -7.91
CA MET A 302 9.68 -52.66 -9.08
C MET A 302 11.14 -52.75 -9.45
N ALA A 303 11.75 -53.78 -8.90
CA ALA A 303 13.01 -54.32 -9.34
C ALA A 303 12.96 -54.69 -10.84
N THR A 304 14.04 -54.35 -11.54
CA THR A 304 14.66 -55.12 -12.62
C THR A 304 13.77 -55.67 -13.74
N ASN A 305 13.82 -55.05 -14.91
CA ASN A 305 13.80 -55.83 -16.16
C ASN A 305 14.72 -55.23 -17.24
N PRO A 306 15.94 -55.78 -17.43
CA PRO A 306 16.85 -55.38 -18.49
C PRO A 306 16.59 -56.22 -19.75
N SER A 307 15.58 -55.89 -20.56
CA SER A 307 15.38 -56.57 -21.85
C SER A 307 14.81 -55.76 -23.01
N GLU A 308 14.52 -54.46 -22.89
CA GLU A 308 14.08 -53.65 -24.04
C GLU A 308 15.12 -52.60 -24.42
N ARG A 309 16.27 -53.11 -24.90
CA ARG A 309 17.24 -52.37 -25.72
C ARG A 309 17.34 -53.06 -27.07
N ALA A 310 16.37 -52.82 -27.94
CA ALA A 310 16.52 -52.94 -29.37
C ALA A 310 15.25 -52.35 -30.00
N ILE A 311 15.38 -51.82 -31.21
CA ILE A 311 14.29 -51.23 -32.02
C ILE A 311 14.03 -49.77 -31.64
N TYR A 312 14.84 -48.86 -32.16
CA TYR A 312 14.39 -47.71 -32.96
C TYR A 312 15.64 -47.02 -33.53
N THR A 313 16.29 -47.74 -34.45
CA THR A 313 17.09 -47.14 -35.51
C THR A 313 16.26 -47.17 -36.80
N SER A 314 16.42 -46.11 -37.59
CA SER A 314 15.87 -45.89 -38.95
C SER A 314 14.48 -45.23 -39.03
N VAL A 315 14.48 -43.97 -39.49
CA VAL A 315 13.76 -43.35 -40.63
C VAL A 315 13.84 -41.83 -40.37
N GLY A 316 14.32 -40.92 -41.23
CA GLY A 316 14.77 -40.90 -42.62
C GLY A 316 15.81 -39.76 -42.77
N GLY A 317 16.49 -39.58 -43.91
CA GLY A 317 15.95 -39.64 -45.27
C GLY A 317 15.70 -38.20 -45.72
#